data_AF-A0A956FYR4-F1
#
_entry.id   AF-A0A956FYR4-F1
#
_cell.length_a   1.000
_cell.length_b   1.000
_cell.length_c   1.000
_cell.angle_alpha   90.00
_cell.angle_beta   90.00
_cell.angle_gamma   90.00
#
_symmetry.space_group_name_H-M   'P 1'
#
loop_
_entity.id
_entity.type
_entity.pdbx_description
1 polymer ?
#
loop_
_entity_poly.entity_id
_entity_poly.type
_entity_poly.pdbx_seq_one_letter_code
_entity_poly.pdbx_strand_id
1 'polypeptide(L)'
;DARLDLPALTSANDGHFATSLVCSQCHSNEASATAMRDAEGRAIAPYDLWQGSMMANSARDPFWWAMVAAETATFPSAKAAIEGECMRCHTPMAAIDGSFHGAGGPALDWLFAGDERASFGLDGVACAACHQIQADGLGTPASYSGHYVIEPRGELYGPHASPFTMPMKRHTGFTPTEGAQLLDSAHCGSCHTLVTDALTPAGAPSGHRLVEQGPYLEWRASAYTTETDGSPGPDAASCQDCHVPKTSVGGAAITTRIARRPPGGDFPPVKPRAPFGRHTMVGGNAIMPLILRDNADELRPRASAAALEATAAAARAQLEERTAEVSAATARAGDQLVIDVHVRSLVGHT
;
A
#
# COMPACT_ATOMS: atom_id res chain seq x y z
N ASP A 1 15.28 24.90 11.35
CA ASP A 1 15.62 23.68 10.61
C ASP A 1 15.22 22.46 11.43
N ALA A 2 13.98 22.00 11.28
CA ALA A 2 13.56 20.73 11.86
C ALA A 2 13.98 19.63 10.88
N ARG A 3 15.03 18.87 11.21
CA ARG A 3 15.40 17.65 10.48
C ARG A 3 14.38 16.56 10.77
N LEU A 4 14.11 15.73 9.78
CA LEU A 4 13.22 14.57 9.94
C LEU A 4 14.00 13.42 10.59
N ASP A 5 14.35 13.53 11.87
CA ASP A 5 15.10 12.50 12.61
C ASP A 5 14.16 11.41 13.15
N LEU A 6 13.59 10.61 12.25
CA LEU A 6 12.69 9.52 12.63
C LEU A 6 13.48 8.40 13.32
N PRO A 7 13.01 7.83 14.44
CA PRO A 7 13.66 6.68 15.07
C PRO A 7 13.70 5.47 14.13
N ALA A 8 14.64 4.56 14.42
CA ALA A 8 14.69 3.29 13.73
C ALA A 8 13.44 2.46 14.05
N LEU A 9 12.87 1.80 13.04
CA LEU A 9 11.79 0.83 13.25
C LEU A 9 12.31 -0.33 14.10
N THR A 10 11.58 -0.68 15.17
CA THR A 10 11.83 -1.90 15.95
C THR A 10 10.78 -2.96 15.66
N SER A 11 11.14 -4.22 15.90
CA SER A 11 10.18 -5.31 15.82
C SER A 11 9.23 -5.24 17.02
N ALA A 12 7.96 -4.94 16.78
CA ALA A 12 6.91 -4.91 17.80
C ALA A 12 5.73 -5.82 17.43
N ASN A 13 5.10 -6.40 18.47
CA ASN A 13 3.88 -7.19 18.41
C ASN A 13 3.16 -7.10 19.77
N ASP A 14 2.02 -6.43 19.82
CA ASP A 14 1.22 -6.23 21.04
C ASP A 14 0.00 -7.15 21.12
N GLY A 15 -0.14 -8.06 20.15
CA GLY A 15 -1.30 -8.96 20.00
C GLY A 15 -2.48 -8.35 19.24
N HIS A 16 -2.49 -7.03 19.01
CA HIS A 16 -3.44 -6.35 18.13
C HIS A 16 -2.82 -6.06 16.76
N PHE A 17 -1.60 -5.55 16.74
CA PHE A 17 -0.79 -5.33 15.55
C PHE A 17 0.58 -5.98 15.68
N ALA A 18 1.20 -6.21 14.53
CA ALA A 18 2.60 -6.57 14.44
C ALA A 18 3.26 -5.81 13.30
N THR A 19 4.46 -5.30 13.58
CA THR A 19 5.31 -4.72 12.53
C THR A 19 5.70 -5.78 11.49
N SER A 20 5.98 -5.33 10.28
CA SER A 20 6.45 -6.10 9.13
C SER A 20 7.70 -6.93 9.43
N LEU A 21 8.52 -6.51 10.41
CA LEU A 21 9.68 -7.25 10.89
C LEU A 21 9.32 -8.59 11.55
N VAL A 22 8.13 -8.69 12.13
CA VAL A 22 7.60 -9.97 12.66
C VAL A 22 7.24 -10.89 11.49
N CYS A 23 6.60 -10.34 10.46
CA CYS A 23 6.17 -11.07 9.26
C CYS A 23 7.37 -11.55 8.42
N SER A 24 8.42 -10.74 8.33
CA SER A 24 9.60 -11.02 7.51
C SER A 24 10.34 -12.29 7.92
N GLN A 25 10.18 -12.77 9.16
CA GLN A 25 10.78 -14.03 9.61
C GLN A 25 10.34 -15.24 8.77
N CYS A 26 9.11 -15.21 8.23
CA CYS A 26 8.54 -16.30 7.44
C CYS A 26 8.21 -15.89 6.00
N HIS A 27 7.98 -14.59 5.75
CA HIS A 27 7.52 -14.04 4.46
C HIS A 27 8.59 -13.23 3.71
N SER A 28 9.87 -13.59 3.91
CA SER A 28 11.04 -13.13 3.14
C SER A 28 11.71 -14.32 2.43
N ASN A 29 12.39 -14.06 1.32
CA ASN A 29 13.18 -15.06 0.63
C ASN A 29 14.43 -15.44 1.44
N GLU A 30 14.81 -16.71 1.34
CA GLU A 30 16.02 -17.24 1.94
C GLU A 30 16.65 -18.23 0.93
N ALA A 31 17.98 -18.39 0.97
CA ALA A 31 18.71 -19.17 -0.02
C ALA A 31 18.39 -20.68 0.04
N SER A 32 18.21 -21.23 1.23
CA SER A 32 17.87 -22.64 1.44
C SER A 32 16.38 -22.97 1.26
N ALA A 33 15.53 -21.98 0.98
CA ALA A 33 14.09 -22.14 0.77
C ALA A 33 13.69 -22.02 -0.72
N THR A 34 12.75 -22.88 -1.14
CA THR A 34 12.08 -22.78 -2.45
C THR A 34 10.81 -21.94 -2.38
N ALA A 35 10.30 -21.68 -1.17
CA ALA A 35 9.16 -20.83 -0.93
C ALA A 35 9.33 -19.41 -1.50
N MET A 36 8.23 -18.83 -1.96
CA MET A 36 8.14 -17.47 -2.48
C MET A 36 9.15 -17.20 -3.60
N ARG A 37 9.35 -18.20 -4.47
CA ARG A 37 10.06 -18.08 -5.74
C ARG A 37 9.11 -18.43 -6.88
N ASP A 38 9.30 -17.78 -8.02
CA ASP A 38 8.61 -18.17 -9.25
C ASP A 38 9.27 -19.40 -9.92
N ALA A 39 8.73 -19.82 -11.06
CA ALA A 39 9.20 -21.01 -11.79
C ALA A 39 10.67 -20.87 -12.26
N GLU A 40 11.15 -19.65 -12.45
CA GLU A 40 12.52 -19.33 -12.83
C GLU A 40 13.44 -19.14 -11.60
N GLY A 41 12.92 -19.32 -10.38
CA GLY A 41 13.66 -19.19 -9.13
C GLY A 41 13.82 -17.75 -8.62
N ARG A 42 13.20 -16.76 -9.27
CA ARG A 42 13.28 -15.35 -8.88
C ARG A 42 12.56 -15.14 -7.55
N ALA A 43 13.14 -14.31 -6.70
CA ALA A 43 12.60 -13.94 -5.40
C ALA A 43 11.32 -13.10 -5.55
N ILE A 44 10.24 -13.53 -4.92
CA ILE A 44 8.92 -12.86 -4.97
C ILE A 44 8.24 -12.84 -3.58
N ALA A 45 9.02 -12.92 -2.50
CA ALA A 45 8.46 -12.88 -1.15
C ALA A 45 7.74 -11.55 -0.85
N PRO A 46 6.60 -11.59 -0.14
CA PRO A 46 5.80 -10.40 0.10
C PRO A 46 6.57 -9.28 0.79
N TYR A 47 7.34 -9.60 1.83
CA TYR A 47 8.14 -8.60 2.56
C TYR A 47 9.19 -7.96 1.64
N ASP A 48 9.88 -8.78 0.84
CA ASP A 48 10.99 -8.31 0.02
C ASP A 48 10.53 -7.38 -1.11
N LEU A 49 9.34 -7.62 -1.67
CA LEU A 49 8.72 -6.77 -2.69
C LEU A 49 8.04 -5.53 -2.08
N TRP A 50 7.39 -5.67 -0.92
CA TRP A 50 6.66 -4.59 -0.25
C TRP A 50 7.61 -3.52 0.31
N GLN A 51 8.75 -3.89 0.91
CA GLN A 51 9.59 -2.96 1.67
C GLN A 51 10.05 -1.73 0.88
N GLY A 52 10.24 -1.86 -0.45
CA GLY A 52 10.64 -0.76 -1.33
C GLY A 52 9.49 0.11 -1.84
N SER A 53 8.24 -0.36 -1.68
CA SER A 53 7.04 0.35 -2.13
C SER A 53 6.78 1.62 -1.34
N MET A 54 5.95 2.51 -1.89
CA MET A 54 5.47 3.67 -1.14
C MET A 54 4.52 3.31 0.00
N MET A 55 3.92 2.12 0.00
CA MET A 55 3.14 1.63 1.15
C MET A 55 4.02 1.42 2.37
N ALA A 56 5.18 0.77 2.20
CA ALA A 56 6.14 0.55 3.28
C ALA A 56 6.83 1.84 3.77
N ASN A 57 6.84 2.87 2.92
CA ASN A 57 7.56 4.11 3.19
C ASN A 57 6.60 5.31 3.30
N SER A 58 5.30 5.09 3.48
CA SER A 58 4.27 6.14 3.53
C SER A 58 4.52 7.14 4.66
N ALA A 59 4.99 6.67 5.80
CA ALA A 59 5.36 7.49 6.96
C ALA A 59 6.77 8.10 6.87
N ARG A 60 7.55 7.72 5.85
CA ARG A 60 8.93 8.18 5.62
C ARG A 60 9.04 9.08 4.40
N ASP A 61 7.94 9.32 3.70
CA ASP A 61 7.87 10.19 2.54
C ASP A 61 8.07 11.65 2.97
N PRO A 62 9.20 12.31 2.62
CA PRO A 62 9.46 13.68 3.01
C PRO A 62 8.47 14.68 2.38
N PHE A 63 7.86 14.35 1.24
CA PHE A 63 6.83 15.17 0.64
C PHE A 63 5.55 15.15 1.48
N TRP A 64 5.16 13.98 1.99
CA TRP A 64 4.03 13.87 2.93
C TRP A 64 4.26 14.74 4.17
N TRP A 65 5.45 14.63 4.80
CA TRP A 65 5.80 15.47 5.95
C TRP A 65 5.74 16.97 5.64
N ALA A 66 6.26 17.38 4.48
CA ALA A 66 6.21 18.78 4.05
C ALA A 66 4.77 19.27 3.86
N MET A 67 3.90 18.45 3.28
CA MET A 67 2.49 18.80 3.08
C MET A 67 1.74 18.93 4.41
N VAL A 68 1.89 17.97 5.33
CA VAL A 68 1.25 18.06 6.66
C VAL A 68 1.78 19.28 7.44
N ALA A 69 3.09 19.56 7.37
CA ALA A 69 3.67 20.73 7.99
C ALA A 69 3.11 22.04 7.39
N ALA A 70 2.93 22.12 6.07
CA ALA A 70 2.33 23.28 5.42
C ALA A 70 0.86 23.48 5.85
N GLU A 71 0.03 22.43 5.80
CA GLU A 71 -1.38 22.48 6.18
C GLU A 71 -1.57 22.88 7.65
N THR A 72 -0.79 22.29 8.56
CA THR A 72 -0.87 22.60 9.99
C THR A 72 -0.31 23.98 10.34
N ALA A 73 0.62 24.51 9.54
CA ALA A 73 1.08 25.90 9.67
C ALA A 73 0.04 26.90 9.15
N THR A 74 -0.69 26.55 8.08
CA THR A 74 -1.78 27.37 7.54
C THR A 74 -3.00 27.37 8.45
N PHE A 75 -3.34 26.24 9.05
CA PHE A 75 -4.51 26.09 9.93
C PHE A 75 -4.14 25.52 11.32
N PRO A 76 -3.45 26.29 12.19
CA PRO A 76 -2.98 25.80 13.49
C PRO A 76 -4.12 25.31 14.42
N SER A 77 -5.30 25.93 14.34
CA SER A 77 -6.48 25.53 15.11
C SER A 77 -7.05 24.16 14.69
N ALA A 78 -6.76 23.71 13.46
CA ALA A 78 -7.19 22.44 12.90
C ALA A 78 -6.09 21.36 12.91
N LYS A 79 -4.91 21.64 13.50
CA LYS A 79 -3.74 20.76 13.46
C LYS A 79 -4.05 19.29 13.77
N ALA A 80 -4.75 19.02 14.88
CA ALA A 80 -5.08 17.65 15.29
C ALA A 80 -5.99 16.93 14.28
N ALA A 81 -6.95 17.65 13.67
CA ALA A 81 -7.83 17.08 12.65
C ALA A 81 -7.07 16.76 11.37
N ILE A 82 -6.19 17.66 10.93
CA ILE A 82 -5.34 17.49 9.74
C ILE A 82 -4.39 16.31 9.92
N GLU A 83 -3.64 16.26 11.03
CA GLU A 83 -2.74 15.15 11.31
C GLU A 83 -3.49 13.82 11.36
N GLY A 84 -4.65 13.79 12.02
CA GLY A 84 -5.44 12.57 12.12
C GLY A 84 -6.02 12.09 10.80
N GLU A 85 -6.35 12.98 9.87
CA GLU A 85 -6.75 12.64 8.50
C GLU A 85 -5.59 12.00 7.74
N CYS A 86 -4.42 12.64 7.72
CA CYS A 86 -3.25 12.16 7.01
C CYS A 86 -2.73 10.81 7.56
N MET A 87 -2.72 10.67 8.89
CA MET A 87 -2.22 9.47 9.58
C MET A 87 -3.09 8.23 9.32
N ARG A 88 -4.40 8.36 9.08
CA ARG A 88 -5.28 7.20 8.77
C ARG A 88 -4.82 6.40 7.55
N CYS A 89 -4.30 7.09 6.54
CA CYS A 89 -3.80 6.46 5.32
C CYS A 89 -2.28 6.20 5.34
N HIS A 90 -1.49 7.07 5.98
CA HIS A 90 -0.02 6.95 5.95
C HIS A 90 0.59 6.16 7.11
N THR A 91 -0.09 6.06 8.25
CA THR A 91 0.39 5.39 9.47
C THR A 91 -0.73 4.58 10.13
N PRO A 92 -1.41 3.69 9.38
CA PRO A 92 -2.72 3.15 9.76
C PRO A 92 -2.76 2.42 11.10
N MET A 93 -1.73 1.62 11.43
CA MET A 93 -1.70 0.89 12.71
C MET A 93 -1.62 1.86 13.90
N ALA A 94 -0.88 2.95 13.79
CA ALA A 94 -0.81 3.97 14.84
C ALA A 94 -2.06 4.87 14.89
N ALA A 95 -2.77 5.03 13.76
CA ALA A 95 -3.90 5.94 13.65
C ALA A 95 -5.24 5.33 14.08
N ILE A 96 -5.41 4.02 13.92
CA ILE A 96 -6.68 3.33 14.17
C ILE A 96 -6.74 2.72 15.57
N ASP A 97 -5.60 2.37 16.15
CA ASP A 97 -5.58 1.85 17.51
C ASP A 97 -5.88 2.96 18.53
N GLY A 98 -7.13 2.99 18.98
CA GLY A 98 -7.62 3.90 20.00
C GLY A 98 -6.85 3.83 21.32
N SER A 99 -6.16 2.72 21.61
CA SER A 99 -5.32 2.60 22.80
C SER A 99 -4.08 3.50 22.76
N PHE A 100 -3.63 3.90 21.56
CA PHE A 100 -2.49 4.79 21.39
C PHE A 100 -2.83 6.28 21.58
N HIS A 101 -4.11 6.64 21.47
CA HIS A 101 -4.52 8.04 21.36
C HIS A 101 -5.66 8.48 22.27
N GLY A 102 -6.46 7.55 22.79
CA GLY A 102 -7.66 7.90 23.55
C GLY A 102 -8.56 8.88 22.77
N ALA A 103 -9.14 9.84 23.48
CA ALA A 103 -10.05 10.83 22.88
C ALA A 103 -9.36 11.93 22.05
N GLY A 104 -8.02 12.04 22.10
CA GLY A 104 -7.27 13.11 21.43
C GLY A 104 -7.05 12.89 19.93
N GLY A 105 -7.22 11.65 19.46
CA GLY A 105 -6.91 11.25 18.08
C GLY A 105 -5.41 11.22 17.79
N PRO A 106 -5.00 10.67 16.64
CA PRO A 106 -3.60 10.49 16.29
C PRO A 106 -2.82 11.81 16.17
N ALA A 107 -1.57 11.82 16.66
CA ALA A 107 -0.69 12.99 16.60
C ALA A 107 0.66 12.63 15.98
N LEU A 108 1.14 13.50 15.10
CA LEU A 108 2.31 13.22 14.27
C LEU A 108 3.61 13.14 15.09
N ASP A 109 3.67 13.88 16.20
CA ASP A 109 4.80 13.91 17.14
C ASP A 109 5.12 12.51 17.73
N TRP A 110 4.16 11.58 17.74
CA TRP A 110 4.39 10.22 18.24
C TRP A 110 5.38 9.43 17.42
N LEU A 111 5.50 9.73 16.13
CA LEU A 111 6.43 9.04 15.26
C LEU A 111 7.89 9.31 15.66
N PHE A 112 8.16 10.33 16.47
CA PHE A 112 9.49 10.64 17.01
C PHE A 112 9.77 10.00 18.37
N ALA A 113 8.77 9.42 19.05
CA ALA A 113 8.90 8.98 20.44
C ALA A 113 9.81 7.76 20.63
N GLY A 114 10.10 7.00 19.56
CA GLY A 114 10.96 5.82 19.60
C GLY A 114 10.39 4.65 20.41
N ASP A 115 9.09 4.67 20.70
CA ASP A 115 8.35 3.60 21.38
C ASP A 115 7.70 2.62 20.37
N GLU A 116 6.97 1.62 20.87
CA GLU A 116 6.30 0.62 20.01
C GLU A 116 5.25 1.26 19.09
N ARG A 117 4.50 2.25 19.59
CA ARG A 117 3.53 3.02 18.81
C ARG A 117 4.21 3.77 17.67
N ALA A 118 5.34 4.42 17.92
CA ALA A 118 6.15 5.04 16.89
C ALA A 118 6.55 4.02 15.82
N SER A 119 6.95 2.82 16.24
CA SER A 119 7.29 1.74 15.31
C SER A 119 6.10 1.27 14.47
N PHE A 120 4.92 1.10 15.06
CA PHE A 120 3.71 0.77 14.29
C PHE A 120 3.34 1.85 13.27
N GLY A 121 3.52 3.13 13.60
CA GLY A 121 3.29 4.23 12.67
C GLY A 121 4.34 4.29 11.55
N LEU A 122 5.62 4.16 11.91
CA LEU A 122 6.76 4.25 11.00
C LEU A 122 6.93 3.07 10.04
N ASP A 123 6.23 1.97 10.31
CA ASP A 123 6.14 0.81 9.42
C ASP A 123 5.17 1.06 8.23
N GLY A 124 4.47 2.21 8.25
CA GLY A 124 3.62 2.67 7.18
C GLY A 124 2.38 1.80 6.99
N VAL A 125 1.96 1.64 5.72
CA VAL A 125 0.89 0.72 5.33
C VAL A 125 1.45 -0.70 5.29
N ALA A 126 1.53 -1.31 6.48
CA ALA A 126 2.18 -2.59 6.73
C ALA A 126 1.21 -3.79 6.72
N CYS A 127 1.80 -4.99 6.79
CA CYS A 127 1.11 -6.27 6.68
C CYS A 127 -0.11 -6.38 7.60
N ALA A 128 0.06 -6.08 8.89
CA ALA A 128 -1.02 -6.22 9.87
C ALA A 128 -2.12 -5.16 9.72
N ALA A 129 -1.86 -4.01 9.08
CA ALA A 129 -2.93 -3.07 8.74
C ALA A 129 -3.81 -3.65 7.63
N CYS A 130 -3.22 -3.92 6.44
CA CYS A 130 -3.98 -4.41 5.29
C CYS A 130 -4.65 -5.75 5.55
N HIS A 131 -3.94 -6.70 6.15
CA HIS A 131 -4.45 -8.04 6.35
C HIS A 131 -5.44 -8.16 7.53
N GLN A 132 -5.75 -7.10 8.28
CA GLN A 132 -6.81 -7.10 9.31
C GLN A 132 -8.09 -6.39 8.89
N ILE A 133 -8.09 -5.72 7.73
CA ILE A 133 -9.26 -5.01 7.22
C ILE A 133 -10.42 -5.97 7.01
N GLN A 134 -11.54 -5.64 7.66
CA GLN A 134 -12.80 -6.36 7.54
C GLN A 134 -13.50 -6.03 6.23
N ALA A 135 -14.41 -6.90 5.79
CA ALA A 135 -15.23 -6.65 4.60
C ALA A 135 -16.29 -5.54 4.83
N ASP A 136 -16.61 -5.26 6.09
CA ASP A 136 -17.67 -4.35 6.51
C ASP A 136 -17.54 -2.95 5.89
N GLY A 137 -18.55 -2.56 5.10
CA GLY A 137 -18.69 -1.22 4.54
C GLY A 137 -17.72 -0.87 3.41
N LEU A 138 -16.80 -1.78 3.01
CA LEU A 138 -15.88 -1.55 1.90
C LEU A 138 -16.62 -1.18 0.61
N GLY A 139 -16.02 -0.27 -0.17
CA GLY A 139 -16.60 0.19 -1.44
C GLY A 139 -17.74 1.21 -1.27
N THR A 140 -18.12 1.54 -0.04
CA THR A 140 -19.13 2.55 0.28
C THR A 140 -18.50 3.77 0.96
N PRO A 141 -19.19 4.93 0.98
CA PRO A 141 -18.73 6.13 1.69
C PRO A 141 -18.36 5.94 3.17
N ALA A 142 -18.86 4.88 3.81
CA ALA A 142 -18.52 4.56 5.20
C ALA A 142 -17.05 4.13 5.36
N SER A 143 -16.41 3.61 4.30
CA SER A 143 -15.03 3.08 4.34
C SER A 143 -13.97 4.01 3.75
N TYR A 144 -14.37 5.05 3.01
CA TYR A 144 -13.45 5.99 2.36
C TYR A 144 -12.64 6.80 3.38
N SER A 145 -11.63 7.54 2.94
CA SER A 145 -10.76 8.36 3.80
C SER A 145 -10.13 7.57 4.96
N GLY A 146 -9.82 6.29 4.74
CA GLY A 146 -9.20 5.40 5.72
C GLY A 146 -10.14 4.94 6.84
N HIS A 147 -11.46 5.04 6.68
CA HIS A 147 -12.46 4.62 7.66
C HIS A 147 -12.86 3.13 7.56
N TYR A 148 -11.96 2.29 7.07
CA TYR A 148 -12.16 0.84 7.08
C TYR A 148 -12.18 0.28 8.51
N VAL A 149 -12.79 -0.89 8.67
CA VAL A 149 -12.94 -1.53 9.99
C VAL A 149 -11.80 -2.52 10.23
N ILE A 150 -11.17 -2.43 11.40
CA ILE A 150 -10.30 -3.47 11.96
C ILE A 150 -10.91 -3.92 13.30
N GLU A 151 -10.96 -5.23 13.50
CA GLU A 151 -11.49 -5.84 14.72
C GLU A 151 -10.34 -6.56 15.45
N PRO A 152 -10.29 -6.51 16.80
CA PRO A 152 -9.24 -7.16 17.59
C PRO A 152 -9.45 -8.69 17.69
N ARG A 153 -9.66 -9.36 16.56
CA ARG A 153 -9.91 -10.81 16.47
C ARG A 153 -8.62 -11.63 16.43
N GLY A 154 -7.47 -10.99 16.23
CA GLY A 154 -6.19 -11.67 16.03
C GLY A 154 -6.19 -12.51 14.75
N GLU A 155 -6.91 -12.06 13.71
CA GLU A 155 -7.03 -12.72 12.41
C GLU A 155 -6.28 -11.93 11.34
N LEU A 156 -5.47 -12.60 10.53
CA LEU A 156 -4.88 -12.02 9.32
C LEU A 156 -5.43 -12.71 8.08
N TYR A 157 -6.15 -11.97 7.27
CA TYR A 157 -6.81 -12.48 6.08
C TYR A 157 -5.82 -12.75 4.94
N GLY A 158 -6.13 -13.73 4.11
CA GLY A 158 -5.43 -14.02 2.87
C GLY A 158 -6.39 -14.62 1.84
N PRO A 159 -6.05 -14.63 0.54
CA PRO A 159 -6.98 -15.05 -0.51
C PRO A 159 -7.14 -16.58 -0.64
N HIS A 160 -6.46 -17.36 0.20
CA HIS A 160 -6.37 -18.81 0.05
C HIS A 160 -7.18 -19.54 1.13
N ALA A 161 -8.11 -20.37 0.68
CA ALA A 161 -8.89 -21.23 1.55
C ALA A 161 -8.05 -22.20 2.38
N SER A 162 -8.55 -22.46 3.59
CA SER A 162 -7.97 -23.41 4.54
C SER A 162 -6.46 -23.22 4.76
N PRO A 163 -6.02 -22.05 5.27
CA PRO A 163 -4.61 -21.81 5.56
C PRO A 163 -4.10 -22.76 6.65
N PHE A 164 -2.83 -23.16 6.56
CA PHE A 164 -2.21 -23.94 7.62
C PHE A 164 -1.80 -23.00 8.77
N THR A 165 -2.56 -23.02 9.87
CA THR A 165 -2.56 -21.94 10.87
C THR A 165 -1.41 -21.97 11.87
N MET A 166 -1.00 -23.17 12.31
CA MET A 166 -0.15 -23.36 13.48
C MET A 166 1.20 -22.61 13.46
N PRO A 167 1.96 -22.54 12.34
CA PRO A 167 3.24 -21.84 12.33
C PRO A 167 3.09 -20.36 12.67
N MET A 168 2.12 -19.70 12.04
CA MET A 168 1.88 -18.28 12.24
C MET A 168 1.36 -18.02 13.64
N LYS A 169 0.31 -18.75 14.07
CA LYS A 169 -0.24 -18.61 15.41
C LYS A 169 0.80 -18.80 16.52
N ARG A 170 1.74 -19.73 16.35
CA ARG A 170 2.80 -19.99 17.34
C ARG A 170 3.87 -18.88 17.38
N HIS A 171 4.22 -18.28 16.24
CA HIS A 171 5.29 -17.26 16.19
C HIS A 171 4.77 -15.86 16.45
N THR A 172 3.51 -15.57 16.10
CA THR A 172 2.99 -14.19 16.11
C THR A 172 1.73 -14.04 16.95
N GLY A 173 1.05 -15.12 17.33
CA GLY A 173 -0.27 -15.06 17.99
C GLY A 173 -1.45 -14.93 17.03
N PHE A 174 -1.22 -14.41 15.81
CA PHE A 174 -2.26 -14.22 14.80
C PHE A 174 -2.66 -15.53 14.12
N THR A 175 -3.94 -15.66 13.81
CA THR A 175 -4.51 -16.78 13.05
C THR A 175 -4.65 -16.36 11.58
N PRO A 176 -3.98 -17.03 10.62
CA PRO A 176 -4.25 -16.77 9.22
C PRO A 176 -5.66 -17.29 8.88
N THR A 177 -6.44 -16.45 8.20
CA THR A 177 -7.85 -16.71 7.87
C THR A 177 -8.08 -16.44 6.39
N GLU A 178 -9.00 -17.15 5.74
CA GLU A 178 -9.40 -16.81 4.38
C GLU A 178 -10.23 -15.53 4.39
N GLY A 179 -9.95 -14.59 3.48
CA GLY A 179 -10.73 -13.36 3.33
C GLY A 179 -10.77 -12.91 1.88
N ALA A 180 -11.96 -12.99 1.27
CA ALA A 180 -12.19 -12.63 -0.12
C ALA A 180 -12.05 -11.12 -0.38
N GLN A 181 -12.23 -10.28 0.65
CA GLN A 181 -12.14 -8.83 0.54
C GLN A 181 -10.76 -8.36 0.06
N LEU A 182 -9.70 -9.12 0.32
CA LEU A 182 -8.36 -8.79 -0.18
C LEU A 182 -8.22 -8.87 -1.71
N LEU A 183 -9.17 -9.52 -2.39
CA LEU A 183 -9.21 -9.64 -3.85
C LEU A 183 -10.10 -8.58 -4.51
N ASP A 184 -10.84 -7.79 -3.72
CA ASP A 184 -11.79 -6.79 -4.19
C ASP A 184 -11.15 -5.39 -4.25
N SER A 185 -11.36 -4.64 -5.34
CA SER A 185 -10.93 -3.25 -5.49
C SER A 185 -11.45 -2.36 -4.35
N ALA A 186 -12.61 -2.68 -3.77
CA ALA A 186 -13.20 -2.00 -2.63
C ALA A 186 -12.27 -1.93 -1.41
N HIS A 187 -11.36 -2.90 -1.24
CA HIS A 187 -10.32 -2.88 -0.21
C HIS A 187 -9.29 -1.77 -0.43
N CYS A 188 -8.83 -1.58 -1.67
CA CYS A 188 -7.92 -0.47 -2.00
C CYS A 188 -8.67 0.88 -1.93
N GLY A 189 -9.95 0.87 -2.29
CA GLY A 189 -10.84 2.03 -2.30
C GLY A 189 -11.04 2.70 -0.94
N SER A 190 -10.79 2.00 0.18
CA SER A 190 -10.88 2.61 1.51
C SER A 190 -9.82 3.69 1.74
N CYS A 191 -8.62 3.53 1.16
CA CYS A 191 -7.55 4.54 1.22
C CYS A 191 -7.48 5.37 -0.06
N HIS A 192 -7.78 4.78 -1.23
CA HIS A 192 -7.74 5.44 -2.54
C HIS A 192 -9.07 6.10 -2.95
N THR A 193 -9.80 6.58 -1.94
CA THR A 193 -10.95 7.50 -2.06
C THR A 193 -10.86 8.49 -0.90
N LEU A 194 -10.20 9.61 -1.10
CA LEU A 194 -9.99 10.63 -0.07
C LEU A 194 -10.97 11.78 -0.27
N VAL A 195 -11.84 11.97 0.71
CA VAL A 195 -12.79 13.08 0.76
C VAL A 195 -12.50 13.94 1.98
N THR A 196 -11.99 15.16 1.77
CA THR A 196 -11.60 16.10 2.81
C THR A 196 -12.61 17.23 2.98
N ASP A 197 -12.72 17.75 4.21
CA ASP A 197 -13.50 18.95 4.49
C ASP A 197 -12.69 20.20 4.15
N ALA A 198 -13.27 21.13 3.39
CA ALA A 198 -12.65 22.42 3.13
C ALA A 198 -12.72 23.30 4.38
N LEU A 199 -11.61 23.95 4.73
CA LEU A 199 -11.51 24.87 5.85
C LEU A 199 -11.68 26.34 5.41
N THR A 200 -12.32 27.14 6.25
CA THR A 200 -12.34 28.59 6.14
C THR A 200 -10.96 29.16 6.51
N PRO A 201 -10.64 30.44 6.19
CA PRO A 201 -9.39 31.07 6.61
C PRO A 201 -9.13 31.06 8.14
N ALA A 202 -10.17 30.87 8.95
CA ALA A 202 -10.08 30.74 10.41
C ALA A 202 -9.80 29.29 10.87
N GLY A 203 -9.70 28.32 9.96
CA GLY A 203 -9.49 26.91 10.25
C GLY A 203 -10.76 26.14 10.66
N ALA A 204 -11.94 26.73 10.54
CA ALA A 204 -13.21 26.05 10.79
C ALA A 204 -13.75 25.37 9.52
N PRO A 205 -14.48 24.24 9.61
CA PRO A 205 -15.12 23.62 8.45
C PRO A 205 -16.04 24.62 7.72
N SER A 206 -15.86 24.72 6.41
CA SER A 206 -16.68 25.59 5.56
C SER A 206 -18.05 24.97 5.23
N GLY A 207 -18.23 23.67 5.50
CA GLY A 207 -19.38 22.89 5.08
C GLY A 207 -19.27 22.30 3.67
N HIS A 208 -18.17 22.57 2.95
CA HIS A 208 -17.88 21.96 1.65
C HIS A 208 -16.91 20.78 1.78
N ARG A 209 -17.08 19.78 0.92
CA ARG A 209 -16.21 18.60 0.83
C ARG A 209 -15.59 18.50 -0.56
N LEU A 210 -14.33 18.09 -0.62
CA LEU A 210 -13.60 17.88 -1.86
C LEU A 210 -13.16 16.42 -1.95
N VAL A 211 -13.28 15.83 -3.14
CA VAL A 211 -12.63 14.56 -3.45
C VAL A 211 -11.19 14.92 -3.83
N GLU A 212 -10.28 14.83 -2.86
CA GLU A 212 -8.85 15.09 -3.08
C GLU A 212 -8.22 13.96 -3.90
N GLN A 213 -8.64 12.71 -3.65
CA GLN A 213 -8.23 11.55 -4.43
C GLN A 213 -9.45 10.71 -4.77
N GLY A 214 -9.72 10.52 -6.06
CA GLY A 214 -10.80 9.68 -6.57
C GLY A 214 -10.42 8.40 -7.32
N PRO A 215 -9.21 7.80 -7.28
CA PRO A 215 -8.85 6.70 -8.19
C PRO A 215 -9.83 5.51 -8.18
N TYR A 216 -10.36 5.13 -7.02
CA TYR A 216 -11.34 4.04 -6.96
C TYR A 216 -12.71 4.42 -7.57
N LEU A 217 -13.14 5.67 -7.42
CA LEU A 217 -14.36 6.17 -8.07
C LEU A 217 -14.18 6.25 -9.59
N GLU A 218 -13.02 6.71 -10.04
CA GLU A 218 -12.66 6.77 -11.45
C GLU A 218 -12.62 5.38 -12.08
N TRP A 219 -11.94 4.42 -11.41
CA TRP A 219 -11.88 3.03 -11.84
C TRP A 219 -13.28 2.42 -11.96
N ARG A 220 -14.17 2.66 -10.98
CA ARG A 220 -15.57 2.20 -11.03
C ARG A 220 -16.35 2.76 -12.23
N ALA A 221 -16.03 3.97 -12.65
CA ALA A 221 -16.63 4.62 -13.82
C ALA A 221 -15.95 4.25 -15.15
N SER A 222 -14.89 3.42 -15.12
CA SER A 222 -14.08 3.07 -16.29
C SER A 222 -14.47 1.73 -16.91
N ALA A 223 -13.92 1.43 -18.09
CA ALA A 223 -14.04 0.11 -18.73
C ALA A 223 -13.38 -1.03 -17.93
N TYR A 224 -12.52 -0.71 -16.95
CA TYR A 224 -11.80 -1.69 -16.14
C TYR A 224 -12.58 -2.16 -14.91
N THR A 225 -13.73 -1.54 -14.60
CA THR A 225 -14.50 -1.91 -13.40
C THR A 225 -14.91 -3.38 -13.41
N THR A 226 -14.70 -4.06 -12.28
CA THR A 226 -15.27 -5.38 -11.99
C THR A 226 -16.58 -5.28 -11.21
N GLU A 227 -16.98 -4.07 -10.79
CA GLU A 227 -18.20 -3.79 -10.04
C GLU A 227 -19.33 -3.39 -10.99
N THR A 228 -20.00 -4.39 -11.57
CA THR A 228 -21.10 -4.17 -12.51
C THR A 228 -22.31 -5.06 -12.18
N ASP A 229 -23.53 -4.59 -12.45
CA ASP A 229 -24.77 -5.38 -12.28
C ASP A 229 -24.85 -6.61 -13.21
N GLY A 230 -23.98 -6.69 -14.21
CA GLY A 230 -23.90 -7.78 -15.19
C GLY A 230 -22.52 -8.43 -15.24
N SER A 231 -22.18 -9.04 -16.38
CA SER A 231 -20.82 -9.52 -16.60
C SER A 231 -19.87 -8.34 -16.86
N PRO A 232 -18.70 -8.31 -16.19
CA PRO A 232 -17.70 -7.28 -16.46
C PRO A 232 -17.28 -7.26 -17.93
N GLY A 233 -16.84 -6.09 -18.40
CA GLY A 233 -16.34 -5.92 -19.77
C GLY A 233 -15.08 -6.73 -20.08
N PRO A 234 -14.68 -6.85 -21.35
CA PRO A 234 -13.51 -7.64 -21.75
C PRO A 234 -12.19 -7.11 -21.16
N ASP A 235 -12.14 -5.82 -20.80
CA ASP A 235 -10.98 -5.16 -20.21
C ASP A 235 -11.06 -5.09 -18.67
N ALA A 236 -12.08 -5.69 -18.05
CA ALA A 236 -12.29 -5.61 -16.61
C ALA A 236 -11.13 -6.25 -15.82
N ALA A 237 -10.62 -5.51 -14.84
CA ALA A 237 -9.51 -5.91 -13.98
C ALA A 237 -9.64 -5.21 -12.63
N SER A 238 -9.49 -5.97 -11.53
CA SER A 238 -9.45 -5.35 -10.20
C SER A 238 -8.16 -4.58 -9.97
N CYS A 239 -8.12 -3.72 -8.94
CA CYS A 239 -6.88 -3.05 -8.54
C CYS A 239 -5.73 -4.06 -8.34
N GLN A 240 -6.02 -5.21 -7.76
CA GLN A 240 -5.08 -6.29 -7.49
C GLN A 240 -4.58 -6.97 -8.76
N ASP A 241 -5.41 -7.10 -9.80
CA ASP A 241 -4.99 -7.72 -11.06
C ASP A 241 -3.81 -6.97 -11.70
N CYS A 242 -3.80 -5.64 -11.58
CA CYS A 242 -2.72 -4.79 -12.09
C CYS A 242 -1.59 -4.56 -11.08
N HIS A 243 -1.92 -4.21 -9.83
CA HIS A 243 -0.93 -3.74 -8.84
C HIS A 243 -0.37 -4.85 -7.94
N VAL A 244 -1.02 -6.03 -7.89
CA VAL A 244 -0.58 -7.23 -7.17
C VAL A 244 -0.50 -8.43 -8.13
N PRO A 245 0.34 -8.35 -9.19
CA PRO A 245 0.28 -9.26 -10.31
C PRO A 245 0.52 -10.71 -9.89
N LYS A 246 -0.36 -11.59 -10.39
CA LYS A 246 -0.37 -13.04 -10.13
C LYS A 246 0.53 -13.85 -11.09
N THR A 247 1.20 -13.15 -12.00
CA THR A 247 2.12 -13.69 -13.00
C THR A 247 3.55 -13.25 -12.71
N SER A 248 4.54 -14.06 -13.11
CA SER A 248 5.95 -13.71 -13.06
C SER A 248 6.27 -12.58 -14.05
N VAL A 249 7.49 -12.03 -14.01
CA VAL A 249 7.93 -11.05 -15.02
C VAL A 249 7.91 -11.66 -16.43
N GLY A 250 8.01 -12.99 -16.56
CA GLY A 250 7.85 -13.70 -17.83
C GLY A 250 6.40 -14.03 -18.21
N GLY A 251 5.41 -13.58 -17.45
CA GLY A 251 3.99 -13.81 -17.72
C GLY A 251 3.45 -15.17 -17.24
N ALA A 252 4.27 -16.03 -16.65
CA ALA A 252 3.83 -17.34 -16.16
C ALA A 252 3.02 -17.20 -14.85
N ALA A 253 1.92 -17.94 -14.71
CA ALA A 253 1.15 -17.98 -13.46
C ALA A 253 2.02 -18.45 -12.29
N ILE A 254 1.94 -17.77 -11.15
CA ILE A 254 2.79 -18.08 -10.00
C ILE A 254 2.11 -19.12 -9.11
N THR A 255 2.83 -20.22 -8.87
CA THR A 255 2.49 -21.25 -7.87
C THR A 255 3.69 -21.45 -6.94
N THR A 256 3.55 -21.12 -5.65
CA THR A 256 4.67 -21.22 -4.70
C THR A 256 4.20 -21.39 -3.27
N ARG A 257 5.09 -21.81 -2.36
CA ARG A 257 4.78 -21.83 -0.92
C ARG A 257 4.76 -20.41 -0.39
N ILE A 258 3.76 -20.09 0.43
CA ILE A 258 3.53 -18.72 0.93
C ILE A 258 4.45 -18.30 2.08
N ALA A 259 5.20 -19.23 2.66
CA ALA A 259 6.08 -19.00 3.80
C ALA A 259 7.21 -20.03 3.86
N ARG A 260 8.31 -19.63 4.51
CA ARG A 260 9.45 -20.49 4.89
C ARG A 260 9.59 -20.58 6.41
N ARG A 261 10.48 -21.44 6.92
CA ARG A 261 10.78 -21.51 8.38
C ARG A 261 11.71 -20.37 8.79
N PRO A 262 11.60 -19.79 10.00
CA PRO A 262 12.51 -18.71 10.46
C PRO A 262 14.01 -19.01 10.40
N PRO A 263 14.49 -20.24 10.64
CA PRO A 263 15.91 -20.56 10.45
C PRO A 263 16.34 -20.75 8.99
N GLY A 264 15.38 -20.85 8.05
CA GLY A 264 15.62 -21.17 6.64
C GLY A 264 14.96 -22.46 6.17
N GLY A 265 14.85 -22.59 4.85
CA GLY A 265 14.26 -23.75 4.19
C GLY A 265 12.73 -23.83 4.27
N ASP A 266 12.18 -24.75 3.50
CA ASP A 266 10.73 -24.93 3.39
C ASP A 266 10.12 -25.50 4.68
N PHE A 267 8.84 -25.18 4.90
CA PHE A 267 8.01 -25.76 5.96
C PHE A 267 7.12 -26.86 5.33
N PRO A 268 7.42 -28.17 5.46
CA PRO A 268 6.81 -29.21 4.62
C PRO A 268 5.27 -29.34 4.69
N PRO A 269 4.59 -29.05 5.83
CA PRO A 269 3.13 -28.92 5.84
C PRO A 269 2.56 -27.77 5.00
N VAL A 270 3.34 -26.73 4.71
CA VAL A 270 2.94 -25.62 3.82
C VAL A 270 3.09 -26.09 2.38
N LYS A 271 1.94 -26.30 1.73
CA LYS A 271 1.86 -26.65 0.31
C LYS A 271 1.92 -25.39 -0.56
N PRO A 272 2.42 -25.50 -1.81
CA PRO A 272 2.30 -24.42 -2.78
C PRO A 272 0.85 -23.99 -2.96
N ARG A 273 0.64 -22.69 -3.22
CA ARG A 273 -0.66 -22.07 -3.47
C ARG A 273 -0.61 -21.30 -4.79
N ALA A 274 -1.76 -21.23 -5.45
CA ALA A 274 -1.98 -20.46 -6.66
C ALA A 274 -3.40 -19.86 -6.61
N PRO A 275 -3.62 -18.68 -7.20
CA PRO A 275 -2.58 -17.77 -7.70
C PRO A 275 -1.82 -17.07 -6.56
N PHE A 276 -0.52 -16.80 -6.73
CA PHE A 276 0.26 -16.03 -5.76
C PHE A 276 0.50 -14.60 -6.24
N GLY A 277 0.07 -13.60 -5.46
CA GLY A 277 0.19 -12.19 -5.79
C GLY A 277 1.53 -11.58 -5.38
N ARG A 278 2.21 -10.90 -6.31
CA ARG A 278 3.45 -10.16 -6.04
C ARG A 278 3.13 -8.81 -5.42
N HIS A 279 3.66 -8.56 -4.22
CA HIS A 279 3.45 -7.31 -3.48
C HIS A 279 4.32 -6.16 -4.02
N THR A 280 4.28 -5.92 -5.33
CA THR A 280 5.04 -4.84 -5.98
C THR A 280 4.38 -3.49 -5.77
N MET A 281 3.04 -3.42 -5.92
CA MET A 281 2.18 -2.27 -5.57
C MET A 281 2.74 -0.92 -6.05
N VAL A 282 3.21 -0.89 -7.30
CA VAL A 282 3.76 0.33 -7.92
C VAL A 282 2.67 1.14 -8.59
N GLY A 283 2.72 2.46 -8.39
CA GLY A 283 1.97 3.46 -9.15
C GLY A 283 2.92 4.23 -10.09
N GLY A 284 2.62 5.51 -10.34
CA GLY A 284 3.47 6.38 -11.16
C GLY A 284 4.70 6.97 -10.44
N ASN A 285 4.88 6.72 -9.15
CA ASN A 285 5.96 7.34 -8.38
C ASN A 285 7.30 6.60 -8.55
N ALA A 286 8.03 6.96 -9.61
CA ALA A 286 9.37 6.45 -9.90
C ALA A 286 10.51 7.28 -9.25
N ILE A 287 10.17 8.35 -8.54
CA ILE A 287 11.14 9.33 -8.01
C ILE A 287 11.31 9.17 -6.50
N MET A 288 10.22 9.07 -5.74
CA MET A 288 10.28 9.03 -4.28
C MET A 288 11.06 7.84 -3.72
N PRO A 289 11.01 6.63 -4.31
CA PRO A 289 11.91 5.54 -3.88
C PRO A 289 13.40 5.91 -3.99
N LEU A 290 13.78 6.71 -5.00
CA LEU A 290 15.16 7.19 -5.17
C LEU A 290 15.52 8.29 -4.17
N ILE A 291 14.57 9.18 -3.84
CA ILE A 291 14.75 10.17 -2.76
C ILE A 291 14.97 9.46 -1.42
N LEU A 292 14.16 8.43 -1.12
CA LEU A 292 14.32 7.60 0.08
C LEU A 292 15.70 6.93 0.12
N ARG A 293 16.18 6.40 -1.01
CA ARG A 293 17.51 5.78 -1.14
C ARG A 293 18.61 6.79 -0.87
N ASP A 294 18.55 7.95 -1.52
CA ASP A 294 19.61 8.96 -1.47
C ASP A 294 19.69 9.69 -0.13
N ASN A 295 18.61 9.62 0.67
CA ASN A 295 18.50 10.25 1.99
C ASN A 295 18.29 9.20 3.11
N ALA A 296 18.78 7.97 2.91
CA ALA A 296 18.50 6.85 3.81
C ALA A 296 19.01 7.06 5.25
N ASP A 297 20.07 7.86 5.44
CA ASP A 297 20.60 8.18 6.78
C ASP A 297 19.61 8.98 7.63
N GLU A 298 18.83 9.86 7.00
CA GLU A 298 17.82 10.70 7.66
C GLU A 298 16.45 10.01 7.69
N LEU A 299 15.98 9.53 6.54
CA LEU A 299 14.62 8.96 6.40
C LEU A 299 14.53 7.53 6.94
N ARG A 300 15.66 6.84 7.10
CA ARG A 300 15.81 5.48 7.64
C ARG A 300 14.83 4.46 7.02
N PRO A 301 14.68 4.38 5.68
CA PRO A 301 13.85 3.36 5.06
C PRO A 301 14.35 1.96 5.44
N ARG A 302 13.43 1.00 5.55
CA ARG A 302 13.80 -0.39 5.84
C ARG A 302 14.32 -1.14 4.62
N ALA A 303 13.85 -0.75 3.44
CA ALA A 303 14.32 -1.29 2.20
C ALA A 303 15.82 -1.06 2.01
N SER A 304 16.48 -2.05 1.42
CA SER A 304 17.81 -1.84 0.84
C SER A 304 17.74 -0.86 -0.33
N ALA A 305 18.88 -0.23 -0.66
CA ALA A 305 18.99 0.60 -1.86
C ALA A 305 18.55 -0.15 -3.13
N ALA A 306 18.93 -1.42 -3.26
CA ALA A 306 18.53 -2.27 -4.38
C ALA A 306 17.01 -2.51 -4.45
N ALA A 307 16.33 -2.63 -3.32
CA ALA A 307 14.87 -2.78 -3.28
C ALA A 307 14.16 -1.49 -3.72
N LEU A 308 14.64 -0.32 -3.26
CA LEU A 308 14.11 0.99 -3.69
C LEU A 308 14.35 1.24 -5.18
N GLU A 309 15.53 0.86 -5.70
CA GLU A 309 15.85 0.93 -7.12
C GLU A 309 14.96 0.00 -7.95
N ALA A 310 14.70 -1.22 -7.47
CA ALA A 310 13.80 -2.15 -8.13
C ALA A 310 12.36 -1.62 -8.18
N THR A 311 11.87 -0.98 -7.10
CA THR A 311 10.56 -0.30 -7.09
C THR A 311 10.53 0.86 -8.10
N ALA A 312 11.55 1.71 -8.13
CA ALA A 312 11.62 2.81 -9.10
C ALA A 312 11.65 2.31 -10.55
N ALA A 313 12.40 1.25 -10.83
CA ALA A 313 12.45 0.62 -12.14
C ALA A 313 11.09 0.01 -12.54
N ALA A 314 10.41 -0.68 -11.61
CA ALA A 314 9.08 -1.23 -11.86
C ALA A 314 8.02 -0.14 -12.11
N ALA A 315 8.10 1.00 -11.41
CA ALA A 315 7.24 2.15 -11.66
C ALA A 315 7.49 2.76 -13.05
N ARG A 316 8.77 2.89 -13.48
CA ARG A 316 9.10 3.36 -14.85
C ARG A 316 8.57 2.42 -15.92
N ALA A 317 8.80 1.12 -15.77
CA ALA A 317 8.28 0.13 -16.71
C ALA A 317 6.74 0.17 -16.80
N GLN A 318 6.04 0.41 -15.67
CA GLN A 318 4.59 0.63 -15.72
C GLN A 318 4.21 1.87 -16.53
N LEU A 319 4.86 3.01 -16.29
CA LEU A 319 4.61 4.26 -16.99
C LEU A 319 4.89 4.15 -18.50
N GLU A 320 5.98 3.48 -18.87
CA GLU A 320 6.45 3.36 -20.25
C GLU A 320 5.64 2.34 -21.06
N GLU A 321 5.18 1.25 -20.43
CA GLU A 321 4.63 0.10 -21.18
C GLU A 321 3.15 -0.17 -20.91
N ARG A 322 2.58 0.35 -19.81
CA ARG A 322 1.27 -0.11 -19.29
C ARG A 322 0.33 1.02 -18.85
N THR A 323 0.69 2.28 -19.07
CA THR A 323 -0.17 3.42 -18.68
C THR A 323 -0.92 4.03 -19.86
N ALA A 324 -0.25 4.25 -21.00
CA ALA A 324 -0.89 4.79 -22.19
C ALA A 324 -0.16 4.38 -23.47
N GLU A 325 -0.91 4.21 -24.55
CA GLU A 325 -0.36 4.14 -25.91
C GLU A 325 -0.43 5.55 -26.52
N VAL A 326 0.71 6.08 -26.95
CA VAL A 326 0.82 7.40 -27.60
C VAL A 326 1.26 7.21 -29.04
N SER A 327 0.48 7.74 -29.98
CA SER A 327 0.84 7.80 -31.39
C SER A 327 0.64 9.21 -31.94
N ALA A 328 1.43 9.59 -32.94
CA ALA A 328 1.35 10.90 -33.56
C ALA A 328 1.38 10.79 -35.08
N ALA A 329 0.50 11.52 -35.75
CA ALA A 329 0.51 11.70 -37.20
C ALA A 329 0.93 13.14 -37.52
N THR A 330 1.82 13.31 -38.49
CA THR A 330 2.30 14.64 -38.89
C THR A 330 1.90 14.95 -40.31
N ALA A 331 1.34 16.13 -40.55
CA ALA A 331 0.97 16.61 -41.87
C ALA A 331 1.43 18.06 -42.07
N ARG A 332 1.73 18.45 -43.31
CA ARG A 332 2.01 19.85 -43.64
C ARG A 332 0.76 20.50 -44.24
N ALA A 333 0.31 21.60 -43.64
CA ALA A 333 -0.81 22.39 -44.12
C ALA A 333 -0.31 23.79 -44.49
N GLY A 334 0.07 23.98 -45.75
CA GLY A 334 0.69 25.23 -46.22
C GLY A 334 2.06 25.47 -45.57
N ASP A 335 2.15 26.54 -44.80
CA ASP A 335 3.33 26.90 -43.99
C ASP A 335 3.34 26.29 -42.59
N GLN A 336 2.28 25.57 -42.20
CA GLN A 336 2.17 24.92 -40.88
C GLN A 336 2.54 23.43 -40.92
N LEU A 337 3.17 22.97 -39.84
CA LEU A 337 3.28 21.55 -39.48
C LEU A 337 2.17 21.24 -38.47
N VAL A 338 1.24 20.37 -38.84
CA VAL A 338 0.17 19.84 -37.99
C VAL A 338 0.63 18.51 -37.41
N ILE A 339 0.49 18.34 -36.10
CA ILE A 339 0.83 17.11 -35.38
C ILE A 339 -0.43 16.67 -34.63
N ASP A 340 -1.09 15.62 -35.12
CA ASP A 340 -2.24 15.00 -34.47
C ASP A 340 -1.74 13.93 -33.52
N VAL A 341 -1.95 14.14 -32.22
CA VAL A 341 -1.52 13.20 -31.16
C VAL A 341 -2.73 12.42 -30.66
N HIS A 342 -2.64 11.09 -30.71
CA HIS A 342 -3.61 10.17 -30.16
C HIS A 342 -3.05 9.50 -28.90
N VAL A 343 -3.77 9.63 -27.80
CA VAL A 343 -3.43 8.98 -26.52
C VAL A 343 -4.55 8.03 -26.15
N ARG A 344 -4.25 6.73 -26.07
CA ARG A 344 -5.15 5.72 -25.52
C ARG A 344 -4.72 5.41 -24.09
N SER A 345 -5.57 5.75 -23.12
CA SER A 345 -5.35 5.33 -21.73
C SER A 345 -5.47 3.81 -21.63
N LEU A 346 -4.53 3.19 -20.92
CA LEU A 346 -4.57 1.78 -20.53
C LEU A 346 -4.92 1.60 -19.05
N VAL A 347 -5.34 2.69 -18.40
CA VAL A 347 -5.75 2.74 -16.99
C VAL A 347 -7.14 3.33 -16.84
N GLY A 348 -7.84 2.90 -15.80
CA GLY A 348 -9.19 3.36 -15.46
C GLY A 348 -9.24 4.55 -14.50
N HIS A 349 -8.10 5.08 -14.09
CA HIS A 349 -7.99 6.09 -13.05
C HIS A 349 -6.74 6.96 -13.23
N THR A 350 -6.67 8.05 -12.48
CA THR A 350 -5.52 8.96 -12.39
C THR A 350 -4.38 8.43 -11.53
#